data_AF-A0A1I6CUG3-F1
#
_entry.id   AF-A0A1I6CUG3-F1
#
_cell.length_a   1.000
_cell.length_b   1.000
_cell.length_c   1.000
_cell.angle_alpha   90.00
_cell.angle_beta   90.00
_cell.angle_gamma   90.00
#
_symmetry.space_group_name_H-M   'P 1'
#
loop_
_entity.id
_entity.type
_entity.pdbx_description
1 polymer ?
#
loop_
_entity_poly.entity_id
_entity_poly.type
_entity_poly.pdbx_seq_one_letter_code
_entity_poly.pdbx_strand_id
1 'polypeptide(L)'
;MEESFSRKRPSFEQFKEWFVEEVKKHTPVETKNTYMAWADVGGEELREDIIEAFMQTLEKRFGFRPVFNERLSTMDGSMESVVIRIFHVFSTMFLVDHINEKMYKQRKNKMH
;
A
#
# COMPACT_ATOMS: atom_id res chain seq x y z
N MET A 1 16.23 -16.11 -6.11
CA MET A 1 16.86 -14.79 -6.18
C MET A 1 16.13 -13.91 -5.19
N GLU A 2 16.75 -13.58 -4.07
CA GLU A 2 16.20 -12.59 -3.15
C GLU A 2 16.47 -11.23 -3.76
N GLU A 3 15.44 -10.58 -4.31
CA GLU A 3 15.54 -9.20 -4.74
C GLU A 3 15.90 -8.35 -3.51
N SER A 4 17.07 -7.75 -3.54
CA SER A 4 17.52 -6.78 -2.55
C SER A 4 16.58 -5.57 -2.60
N PHE A 5 15.57 -5.55 -1.74
CA PHE A 5 14.63 -4.45 -1.65
C PHE A 5 15.35 -3.23 -1.08
N SER A 6 15.75 -2.31 -1.96
CA SER A 6 16.12 -0.96 -1.59
C SER A 6 14.94 -0.35 -0.81
N ARG A 7 15.10 -0.14 0.51
CA ARG A 7 14.15 0.54 1.43
C ARG A 7 13.93 2.02 1.08
N LYS A 8 13.67 2.34 -0.17
CA LYS A 8 13.31 3.68 -0.64
C LYS A 8 11.79 3.76 -0.70
N ARG A 9 11.25 4.92 -0.34
CA ARG A 9 9.83 5.19 -0.48
C ARG A 9 9.47 5.12 -1.99
N PRO A 10 8.47 4.32 -2.39
CA PRO A 10 8.00 4.31 -3.77
C PRO A 10 7.37 5.65 -4.16
N SER A 11 7.40 5.97 -5.44
CA SER A 11 6.55 7.03 -5.98
C SER A 11 5.07 6.61 -5.94
N PHE A 12 4.17 7.58 -6.05
CA PHE A 12 2.74 7.27 -6.13
C PHE A 12 2.41 6.40 -7.36
N GLU A 13 3.02 6.69 -8.51
CA GLU A 13 2.79 5.92 -9.73
C GLU A 13 3.20 4.45 -9.58
N GLN A 14 4.37 4.18 -9.00
CA GLN A 14 4.81 2.80 -8.72
C GLN A 14 3.86 2.09 -7.76
N PHE A 15 3.39 2.79 -6.74
CA PHE A 15 2.45 2.26 -5.76
C PHE A 15 1.10 1.93 -6.39
N LYS A 16 0.61 2.81 -7.27
CA LYS A 16 -0.62 2.62 -8.05
C LYS A 16 -0.50 1.42 -8.98
N GLU A 17 0.61 1.27 -9.68
CA GLU A 17 0.89 0.08 -10.51
C GLU A 17 0.81 -1.20 -9.68
N TRP A 18 1.41 -1.24 -8.49
CA TRP A 18 1.33 -2.43 -7.63
C TRP A 18 -0.10 -2.76 -7.20
N PHE A 19 -0.90 -1.74 -6.89
CA PHE A 19 -2.29 -1.95 -6.54
C PHE A 19 -3.12 -2.45 -7.73
N VAL A 20 -2.90 -1.88 -8.92
CA VAL A 20 -3.54 -2.35 -10.17
C VAL A 20 -3.17 -3.80 -10.45
N GLU A 21 -1.90 -4.16 -10.30
CA GLU A 21 -1.47 -5.55 -10.47
C GLU A 21 -2.09 -6.48 -9.42
N GLU A 22 -2.35 -6.01 -8.20
CA GLU A 22 -3.09 -6.80 -7.22
C GLU A 22 -4.54 -6.98 -7.66
N VAL A 23 -5.24 -5.92 -8.05
CA VAL A 23 -6.63 -6.00 -8.54
C VAL A 23 -6.76 -7.00 -9.69
N LYS A 24 -5.85 -6.98 -10.67
CA LYS A 24 -5.86 -7.91 -11.81
C LYS A 24 -5.76 -9.39 -11.43
N LYS A 25 -5.20 -9.73 -10.27
CA LYS A 25 -5.14 -11.12 -9.79
C LYS A 25 -6.51 -11.62 -9.30
N HIS A 26 -7.38 -10.71 -8.88
CA HIS A 26 -8.67 -11.01 -8.27
C HIS A 26 -9.84 -10.83 -9.22
N THR A 27 -9.70 -10.00 -10.25
CA THR A 27 -10.76 -9.75 -11.24
C THR A 27 -10.27 -9.86 -12.69
N PRO A 28 -11.05 -10.49 -13.58
CA PRO A 28 -10.76 -10.51 -15.02
C PRO A 28 -11.10 -9.18 -15.71
N VAL A 29 -11.71 -8.22 -15.00
CA VAL A 29 -12.01 -6.89 -15.54
C VAL A 29 -10.72 -6.23 -15.98
N GLU A 30 -10.68 -5.67 -17.20
CA GLU A 30 -9.56 -4.85 -17.66
C GLU A 30 -9.48 -3.56 -16.82
N THR A 31 -8.79 -3.63 -15.68
CA THR A 31 -8.59 -2.52 -14.75
C THR A 31 -7.51 -1.55 -15.22
N LYS A 32 -7.49 -1.27 -16.54
CA LYS A 32 -6.64 -0.24 -17.13
C LYS A 32 -7.10 1.17 -16.75
N ASN A 33 -8.33 1.32 -16.25
CA ASN A 33 -8.89 2.61 -15.85
C ASN A 33 -9.00 2.73 -14.32
N THR A 34 -8.00 3.31 -13.66
CA THR A 34 -8.04 3.59 -12.21
C THR A 34 -9.08 4.64 -11.81
N TYR A 35 -9.68 5.34 -12.79
CA TYR A 35 -10.78 6.29 -12.55
C TYR A 35 -12.15 5.61 -12.49
N MET A 36 -12.25 4.29 -12.74
CA MET A 36 -13.51 3.56 -12.56
C MET A 36 -13.96 3.62 -11.10
N ALA A 37 -15.28 3.57 -10.88
CA ALA A 37 -15.81 3.54 -9.53
C ALA A 37 -15.30 2.30 -8.80
N TRP A 38 -14.92 2.46 -7.54
CA TRP A 38 -14.41 1.35 -6.75
C TRP A 38 -15.44 0.23 -6.62
N ALA A 39 -16.72 0.58 -6.52
CA ALA A 39 -17.84 -0.37 -6.51
C ALA A 39 -17.96 -1.20 -7.79
N ASP A 40 -17.46 -0.72 -8.93
CA ASP A 40 -17.51 -1.43 -10.21
C ASP A 40 -16.41 -2.50 -10.32
N VAL A 41 -15.41 -2.49 -9.43
CA VAL A 41 -14.35 -3.53 -9.39
C VAL A 41 -14.92 -4.88 -8.96
N GLY A 42 -15.95 -4.86 -8.11
CA GLY A 42 -16.70 -6.04 -7.67
C GLY A 42 -17.40 -5.84 -6.33
N GLY A 43 -17.94 -6.94 -5.80
CA GLY A 43 -18.61 -6.94 -4.49
C GLY A 43 -17.70 -6.49 -3.35
N GLU A 44 -18.29 -6.08 -2.22
CA GLU A 44 -17.53 -5.67 -1.02
C GLU A 44 -16.52 -6.73 -0.57
N GLU A 45 -16.90 -8.01 -0.57
CA GLU A 45 -16.01 -9.13 -0.19
C GLU A 45 -14.77 -9.21 -1.10
N LEU A 46 -14.95 -9.15 -2.42
CA LEU A 46 -13.82 -9.13 -3.36
C LEU A 46 -12.91 -7.92 -3.14
N ARG A 47 -13.51 -6.77 -2.85
CA ARG A 47 -12.77 -5.53 -2.58
C ARG A 47 -11.97 -5.63 -1.28
N GLU A 48 -12.52 -6.25 -0.23
CA GLU A 48 -11.78 -6.58 0.99
C GLU A 48 -10.60 -7.52 0.69
N ASP A 49 -10.81 -8.59 -0.09
CA ASP A 49 -9.76 -9.55 -0.44
C ASP A 49 -8.59 -8.89 -1.19
N ILE A 50 -8.91 -7.99 -2.13
CA ILE A 50 -7.92 -7.17 -2.84
C ILE A 50 -7.12 -6.30 -1.86
N ILE A 51 -7.82 -5.60 -0.96
CA ILE A 51 -7.17 -4.72 0.01
C ILE A 51 -6.26 -5.54 0.93
N GLU A 52 -6.74 -6.66 1.46
CA GLU A 52 -6.00 -7.58 2.32
C GLU A 52 -4.73 -8.08 1.63
N ALA A 53 -4.86 -8.60 0.40
CA ALA A 53 -3.73 -9.10 -0.37
C ALA A 53 -2.69 -8.01 -0.65
N PHE A 54 -3.15 -6.78 -0.91
CA PHE A 54 -2.26 -5.64 -1.07
C PHE A 54 -1.56 -5.26 0.23
N MET A 55 -2.26 -5.26 1.37
CA MET A 55 -1.63 -5.02 2.68
C MET A 55 -0.54 -6.04 3.00
N GLN A 56 -0.79 -7.32 2.71
CA GLN A 56 0.21 -8.38 2.86
C GLN A 56 1.43 -8.15 1.96
N THR A 57 1.22 -7.63 0.74
CA THR A 57 2.31 -7.26 -0.17
C THR A 57 3.15 -6.13 0.42
N LEU A 58 2.53 -5.10 1.00
CA LEU A 58 3.24 -4.01 1.65
C LEU A 58 4.01 -4.48 2.89
N GLU A 59 3.39 -5.33 3.72
CA GLU A 59 4.03 -5.89 4.91
C GLU A 59 5.26 -6.73 4.56
N LYS A 60 5.16 -7.60 3.54
CA LYS A 60 6.30 -8.38 3.05
C LYS A 60 7.43 -7.51 2.49
N ARG A 61 7.10 -6.41 1.80
CA ARG A 61 8.09 -5.54 1.15
C ARG A 61 8.75 -4.55 2.11
N PHE A 62 8.02 -4.04 3.09
CA PHE A 62 8.45 -2.92 3.93
C PHE A 62 8.54 -3.27 5.42
N GLY A 63 8.09 -4.45 5.83
CA GLY A 63 8.13 -4.90 7.23
C GLY A 63 7.06 -4.28 8.13
N PHE A 64 6.08 -3.57 7.55
CA PHE A 64 4.94 -3.02 8.28
C PHE A 64 3.69 -3.02 7.42
N ARG A 65 2.54 -3.07 8.11
CA ARG A 65 1.22 -3.06 7.51
C ARG A 65 0.52 -1.71 7.77
N PRO A 66 0.08 -0.98 6.73
CA PRO A 66 -0.77 0.19 6.91
C PRO A 66 -2.07 -0.15 7.67
N VAL A 67 -2.44 0.68 8.64
CA VAL A 67 -3.63 0.49 9.48
C VAL A 67 -4.64 1.59 9.20
N PHE A 68 -5.89 1.21 8.96
CA PHE A 68 -7.01 2.11 8.65
C PHE A 68 -8.09 1.97 9.72
N ASN A 69 -8.73 3.09 10.08
CA ASN A 69 -9.88 3.11 10.99
C ASN A 69 -11.22 2.96 10.25
N GLU A 70 -11.18 2.88 8.92
CA GLU A 70 -12.34 2.79 8.05
C GLU A 70 -12.18 1.58 7.11
N ARG A 71 -13.32 1.03 6.65
CA ARG A 71 -13.32 -0.04 5.66
C ARG A 71 -13.12 0.57 4.27
N LEU A 72 -11.95 0.33 3.69
CA LEU A 72 -11.63 0.81 2.35
C LEU A 72 -12.47 0.11 1.26
N SER A 73 -12.98 -1.09 1.56
CA SER A 73 -13.89 -1.84 0.67
C SER A 73 -15.22 -1.11 0.46
N THR A 74 -15.69 -0.33 1.43
CA THR A 74 -16.95 0.42 1.36
C THR A 74 -16.75 1.88 0.92
N MET A 75 -15.53 2.26 0.53
CA MET A 75 -15.24 3.65 0.22
C MET A 75 -15.91 4.09 -1.08
N ASP A 76 -16.59 5.24 -1.02
CA ASP A 76 -17.13 5.89 -2.21
C ASP A 76 -16.02 6.58 -3.00
N GLY A 77 -16.10 6.48 -4.33
CA GLY A 77 -15.17 7.13 -5.25
C GLY A 77 -14.51 6.16 -6.22
N SER A 78 -13.41 6.61 -6.81
CA SER A 78 -12.66 5.82 -7.79
C SER A 78 -11.72 4.82 -7.12
N MET A 79 -11.31 3.79 -7.87
CA MET A 79 -10.21 2.93 -7.48
C MET A 79 -8.94 3.74 -7.11
N GLU A 80 -8.61 4.79 -7.87
CA GLU A 80 -7.49 5.68 -7.55
C GLU A 80 -7.64 6.37 -6.19
N SER A 81 -8.86 6.73 -5.79
CA SER A 81 -9.11 7.33 -4.47
C SER A 81 -8.69 6.38 -3.35
N VAL A 82 -8.97 5.07 -3.50
CA VAL A 82 -8.54 4.02 -2.56
C VAL A 82 -7.02 3.96 -2.51
N VAL A 83 -6.36 3.96 -3.67
CA VAL A 83 -4.89 3.95 -3.76
C VAL A 83 -4.28 5.18 -3.08
N ILE A 84 -4.83 6.38 -3.30
CA ILE A 84 -4.38 7.62 -2.66
C ILE A 84 -4.47 7.49 -1.14
N ARG A 85 -5.58 6.97 -0.63
CA ARG A 85 -5.78 6.79 0.81
C ARG A 85 -4.75 5.84 1.40
N ILE A 86 -4.53 4.70 0.75
CA ILE A 86 -3.54 3.72 1.20
C ILE A 86 -2.13 4.32 1.15
N PHE A 87 -1.77 4.96 0.04
CA PHE A 87 -0.47 5.58 -0.15
C PHE A 87 -0.18 6.66 0.89
N HIS A 88 -1.18 7.43 1.29
CA HIS A 88 -1.04 8.45 2.33
C HIS A 88 -0.69 7.85 3.69
N VAL A 89 -1.44 6.84 4.13
CA VAL A 89 -1.18 6.15 5.42
C VAL A 89 0.17 5.44 5.38
N PHE A 90 0.44 4.69 4.30
CA PHE A 90 1.73 4.04 4.07
C PHE A 90 2.89 5.04 4.14
N SER A 91 2.77 6.19 3.49
CA SER A 91 3.81 7.21 3.44
C SER A 91 4.11 7.82 4.80
N THR A 92 3.07 8.05 5.60
CA THR A 92 3.20 8.55 6.97
C THR A 92 3.92 7.53 7.84
N MET A 93 3.52 6.26 7.78
CA MET A 93 4.19 5.18 8.53
C MET A 93 5.63 4.95 8.10
N PHE A 94 5.89 4.94 6.79
CA PHE A 94 7.25 4.81 6.24
C PHE A 94 8.18 5.92 6.75
N LEU A 95 7.68 7.16 6.83
CA LEU A 95 8.46 8.28 7.33
C LEU A 95 8.77 8.13 8.82
N VAL A 96 7.78 7.74 9.63
CA VAL A 96 7.95 7.51 11.08
C VAL A 96 8.97 6.41 11.33
N ASP A 97 8.88 5.29 10.61
CA ASP A 97 9.82 4.19 10.72
C ASP A 97 11.26 4.63 10.36
N HIS A 98 11.42 5.38 9.27
CA HIS A 98 12.72 5.89 8.86
C HIS A 98 13.32 6.92 9.84
N ILE A 99 12.49 7.76 10.48
CA ILE A 99 12.92 8.67 11.54
C ILE A 99 13.42 7.86 12.75
N ASN A 100 12.65 6.86 13.17
CA ASN A 100 13.02 6.00 14.30
C ASN A 100 14.36 5.29 14.03
N GLU A 101 14.55 4.69 12.85
CA GLU A 101 15.82 4.05 12.48
C GLU A 101 17.02 5.01 12.57
N LYS A 102 16.86 6.26 12.12
CA LYS A 102 17.91 7.28 12.22
C LYS A 102 18.24 7.61 13.68
N MET A 103 17.23 7.77 14.54
CA MET A 103 17.42 8.05 15.96
C MET A 103 18.16 6.90 16.67
N TYR A 104 17.79 5.64 16.39
CA TYR A 104 18.48 4.48 16.96
C TYR A 104 19.95 4.40 16.53
N LYS A 105 20.24 4.63 15.24
CA LYS A 105 21.63 4.64 14.72
C LYS A 105 22.47 5.76 15.35
N GLN A 106 21.90 6.95 15.54
CA GLN A 106 22.59 8.05 16.22
C GLN A 106 22.87 7.76 17.69
N ARG A 107 21.95 7.11 18.40
CA ARG A 107 22.17 6.69 19.81
C ARG A 107 23.26 5.63 19.92
N LYS A 108 23.27 4.63 19.04
CA LYS A 108 24.30 3.59 19.01
C LYS A 108 25.70 4.17 18.75
N ASN A 109 25.81 5.15 17.85
CA ASN A 109 27.08 5.83 17.55
C ASN A 109 27.55 6.80 18.65
N LYS A 110 26.69 7.16 19.62
CA LYS A 110 27.06 7.98 20.79
C LYS A 110 27.49 7.14 22.00
N MET A 111 27.29 5.82 21.95
CA MET A 111 27.66 4.87 23.01
C MET A 111 28.92 4.06 22.67
N HIS A 112 29.56 4.36 21.54
CA HIS A 112 30.89 3.91 21.13
C HIS A 112 31.79 5.14 20.97
#